data_AF-W6QHP8-F1
#
_entry.id   AF-W6QHP8-F1
#
_cell.length_a   1.000
_cell.length_b   1.000
_cell.length_c   1.000
_cell.angle_alpha   90.00
_cell.angle_beta   90.00
_cell.angle_gamma   90.00
#
_symmetry.space_group_name_H-M   'P 1'
#
loop_
_entity.id
_entity.type
_entity.pdbx_description
1 polymer ?
#
loop_
_entity_poly.entity_id
_entity_poly.type
_entity_poly.pdbx_seq_one_letter_code
_entity_poly.pdbx_strand_id
1 'polypeptide(L)'
;MRMLEPTINVLKSIAEERHVSVPAVALNYSINKGVLPLVGVRDAGQAEQDMQALGWRLTEDEIKQIEGVSLQGRRSSFMQHG
;
A
#
# COMPACT_ATOMS: atom_id res chain seq x y z
N MET A 1 1.83 -13.95 -12.03
CA MET A 1 2.52 -12.70 -11.68
C MET A 1 2.13 -11.51 -12.54
N ARG A 2 1.89 -11.67 -13.86
CA ARG A 2 1.53 -10.57 -14.78
C ARG A 2 0.40 -9.62 -14.36
N MET A 3 -0.57 -10.09 -13.57
CA MET A 3 -1.69 -9.24 -13.11
C MET A 3 -1.29 -8.19 -12.07
N LEU A 4 -0.20 -8.40 -11.33
CA LEU A 4 0.22 -7.49 -10.24
C LEU A 4 1.30 -6.51 -10.69
N GLU A 5 1.95 -6.77 -11.82
CA GLU A 5 3.03 -5.94 -12.37
C GLU A 5 2.61 -4.46 -12.50
N PRO A 6 1.40 -4.12 -13.02
CA PRO A 6 0.98 -2.72 -13.11
C PRO A 6 0.92 -2.02 -11.75
N THR A 7 0.32 -2.67 -10.75
CA THR A 7 0.21 -2.13 -9.39
C THR A 7 1.58 -1.97 -8.75
N ILE A 8 2.45 -2.98 -8.87
CA ILE A 8 3.80 -2.94 -8.30
C ILE A 8 4.63 -1.81 -8.93
N ASN A 9 4.50 -1.59 -10.25
CA ASN A 9 5.24 -0.54 -10.94
C ASN A 9 4.81 0.87 -10.50
N VAL A 10 3.50 1.10 -10.34
CA VAL A 10 3.00 2.39 -9.81
C VAL A 10 3.50 2.64 -8.39
N LEU A 11 3.43 1.63 -7.51
CA LEU A 11 3.93 1.78 -6.14
C LEU A 11 5.44 2.05 -6.10
N LYS A 12 6.22 1.44 -7.00
CA LYS A 12 7.66 1.71 -7.15
C LYS A 12 7.94 3.14 -7.59
N SER A 13 7.24 3.66 -8.60
CA SER A 13 7.41 5.04 -9.07
C SER A 13 7.18 6.04 -7.94
N ILE A 14 6.07 5.90 -7.21
CA ILE A 14 5.74 6.78 -6.08
C ILE A 14 6.77 6.65 -4.95
N ALA A 15 7.23 5.43 -4.67
CA ALA A 15 8.24 5.17 -3.64
C ALA A 15 9.59 5.84 -3.99
N GLU A 16 10.00 5.76 -5.26
CA GLU A 16 11.21 6.43 -5.77
C GLU A 16 11.09 7.95 -5.68
N GLU A 17 9.98 8.54 -6.15
CA GLU A 17 9.73 9.99 -6.10
C GLU A 17 9.69 10.54 -4.67
N ARG A 18 9.21 9.75 -3.71
CA ARG A 18 9.10 10.13 -2.30
C ARG A 18 10.29 9.72 -1.44
N HIS A 19 11.25 8.98 -2.00
CA HIS A 19 12.38 8.42 -1.27
C HIS A 19 11.97 7.57 -0.05
N VAL A 20 10.93 6.74 -0.22
CA VAL A 20 10.44 5.79 0.81
C VAL A 20 10.40 4.38 0.24
N SER A 21 10.12 3.40 1.10
CA SER A 21 9.96 2.01 0.67
C SER A 21 8.62 1.76 -0.05
N VAL A 22 8.58 0.76 -0.92
CA VAL A 22 7.33 0.32 -1.58
C VAL A 22 6.26 -0.12 -0.55
N PRO A 23 6.59 -0.89 0.52
CA PRO A 23 5.64 -1.17 1.60
C PRO A 23 5.06 0.10 2.23
N ALA A 24 5.87 1.14 2.42
CA ALA A 24 5.42 2.41 2.99
C ALA A 24 4.31 3.05 2.17
N VAL A 25 4.45 3.08 0.83
CA VAL A 25 3.42 3.61 -0.09
C VAL A 25 2.13 2.78 0.01
N ALA A 26 2.25 1.45 0.01
CA ALA A 26 1.08 0.56 0.10
C ALA A 26 0.32 0.70 1.44
N LEU A 27 1.05 0.83 2.54
CA LEU A 27 0.47 1.07 3.86
C LEU A 27 -0.12 2.48 3.97
N ASN A 28 0.55 3.50 3.43
CA ASN A 28 0.03 4.86 3.39
C ASN A 28 -1.28 4.93 2.59
N TYR A 29 -1.37 4.22 1.46
CA TYR A 29 -2.62 4.07 0.71
C TYR A 29 -3.74 3.49 1.59
N SER A 30 -3.47 2.40 2.30
CA SER A 30 -4.45 1.79 3.21
C SER A 30 -4.92 2.79 4.29
N ILE A 31 -3.99 3.53 4.90
CA ILE A 31 -4.29 4.58 5.88
C ILE A 31 -5.15 5.69 5.27
N ASN A 32 -4.88 6.12 4.04
CA ASN A 32 -5.71 7.11 3.33
C ASN A 32 -7.13 6.62 3.06
N LYS A 33 -7.32 5.30 2.89
CA LYS A 33 -8.66 4.70 2.78
C LYS A 33 -9.37 4.52 4.14
N GLY A 34 -8.80 5.03 5.23
CA GLY A 34 -9.37 4.95 6.58
C GLY A 34 -9.10 3.62 7.28
N VAL A 35 -8.16 2.82 6.79
CA VAL A 35 -7.77 1.54 7.41
C VAL A 35 -6.70 1.79 8.46
N LEU A 36 -6.80 1.12 9.61
CA LEU A 36 -5.70 1.00 10.57
C LEU A 36 -4.98 -0.34 10.30
N PRO A 37 -3.85 -0.35 9.56
CA PRO A 37 -3.21 -1.59 9.16
C PRO A 37 -2.60 -2.31 10.36
N LEU A 38 -2.89 -3.61 10.49
CA LEU A 38 -2.17 -4.54 11.35
C LEU A 38 -1.15 -5.29 10.49
N VAL A 39 0.14 -4.99 10.69
CA VAL A 39 1.23 -5.58 9.92
C VAL A 39 2.03 -6.57 10.77
N GLY A 40 2.43 -7.68 10.15
CA GLY A 40 3.35 -8.63 10.77
C GLY A 40 4.78 -8.33 10.32
N VAL A 41 5.68 -8.15 11.29
CA VAL A 41 7.11 -7.91 11.05
C VAL A 41 7.93 -9.10 11.56
N ARG A 42 8.89 -9.56 10.75
CA ARG A 42 9.78 -10.67 11.10
C ARG A 42 11.17 -10.20 11.49
N ASP A 43 11.59 -9.03 11.01
CA ASP A 43 12.88 -8.42 11.30
C ASP A 43 12.76 -6.89 11.41
N ALA A 44 13.80 -6.26 11.96
CA ALA A 44 13.82 -4.83 12.22
C ALA A 44 13.72 -3.99 10.93
N GLY A 45 14.29 -4.46 9.82
CA GLY A 45 14.25 -3.74 8.55
C GLY A 45 12.83 -3.59 8.00
N GLN A 46 11.97 -4.60 8.21
CA GLN A 46 10.55 -4.50 7.86
C GLN A 46 9.83 -3.44 8.70
N ALA A 47 10.09 -3.40 10.01
CA ALA A 47 9.51 -2.38 10.87
C ALA A 47 9.94 -0.97 10.45
N GLU A 48 11.23 -0.78 10.11
CA GLU A 48 11.73 0.50 9.60
C GLU A 48 11.06 0.91 8.28
N GLN A 49 10.87 -0.04 7.35
CA GLN A 49 10.18 0.21 6.09
C GLN A 49 8.71 0.57 6.30
N ASP A 50 8.00 -0.13 7.18
CA ASP A 50 6.59 0.12 7.47
C ASP A 50 6.38 1.48 8.16
N MET A 51 7.31 1.89 9.04
CA MET A 51 7.25 3.18 9.72
C MET A 51 7.37 4.39 8.78
N GLN A 52 8.00 4.22 7.62
CA GLN A 52 8.05 5.27 6.60
C GLN A 52 6.65 5.60 6.02
N ALA A 53 5.61 4.79 6.29
CA ALA A 53 4.24 5.10 5.89
C ALA A 53 3.60 6.23 6.72
N LEU A 54 4.19 6.59 7.87
CA LEU A 54 3.62 7.53 8.82
C LEU A 54 4.10 8.97 8.58
N GLY A 55 3.34 9.94 9.09
CA GLY A 55 3.72 11.37 9.04
C GLY A 55 3.38 12.10 7.73
N TRP A 56 2.82 11.41 6.74
CA TRP A 56 2.40 12.01 5.47
C TRP A 56 1.15 11.33 4.90
N ARG A 57 0.64 11.89 3.80
CA ARG A 57 -0.51 11.37 3.04
C ARG A 57 -0.20 11.43 1.55
N LEU A 58 -0.62 10.40 0.81
CA LEU A 58 -0.66 10.43 -0.65
C LEU A 58 -1.53 11.59 -1.13
N THR A 59 -1.17 12.15 -2.27
CA THR A 59 -2.00 13.12 -2.98
C THR A 59 -3.18 12.42 -3.65
N GLU A 60 -4.19 13.20 -4.02
CA GLU A 60 -5.33 12.68 -4.78
C GLU A 60 -4.90 12.02 -6.10
N ASP A 61 -3.87 12.56 -6.76
CA ASP A 61 -3.41 12.03 -8.04
C ASP A 61 -2.64 10.72 -7.88
N GLU A 62 -1.84 10.58 -6.83
CA GLU A 62 -1.18 9.31 -6.50
C GLU A 62 -2.21 8.24 -6.12
N ILE A 63 -3.26 8.62 -5.38
CA ILE A 63 -4.38 7.72 -5.07
C ILE A 63 -5.05 7.27 -6.38
N LYS A 64 -5.36 8.19 -7.30
CA LYS A 64 -5.95 7.85 -8.61
C LYS A 64 -5.04 6.94 -9.44
N GLN A 65 -3.73 7.16 -9.42
CA GLN A 65 -2.76 6.31 -10.12
C GLN A 65 -2.79 4.88 -9.57
N ILE A 66 -2.76 4.72 -8.24
CA ILE A 66 -2.83 3.40 -7.58
C ILE A 66 -4.17 2.71 -7.89
N GLU A 67 -5.29 3.42 -7.75
CA GLU A 67 -6.63 2.86 -8.00
C GLU A 67 -6.84 2.47 -9.47
N GLY A 68 -6.29 3.25 -10.41
CA GLY A 68 -6.38 2.98 -11.85
C GLY A 68 -5.72 1.67 -12.29
N VAL A 69 -4.79 1.13 -11.50
CA VAL A 69 -4.12 -0.15 -11.75
C VAL A 69 -4.43 -1.21 -10.68
N SER A 70 -5.35 -0.93 -9.76
CA SER A 70 -5.70 -1.84 -8.67
C SER A 70 -6.79 -2.84 -9.09
N LEU A 71 -6.70 -4.06 -8.56
CA LEU A 71 -7.76 -5.06 -8.73
C LEU A 71 -8.89 -4.80 -7.75
N GLN A 72 -10.13 -4.74 -8.24
CA GLN A 72 -11.30 -4.65 -7.39
C GLN A 72 -11.57 -6.01 -6.73
N GLY A 73 -11.36 -6.09 -5.42
CA GLY A 73 -11.73 -7.27 -4.64
C GLY A 73 -13.24 -7.42 -4.49
N ARG A 74 -13.74 -8.66 -4.45
CA ARG A 74 -15.10 -8.95 -3.96
C ARG A 74 -15.05 -9.30 -2.48
N ARG A 75 -15.90 -8.68 -1.68
CA ARG A 75 -16.17 -9.11 -0.31
C ARG A 75 -16.96 -10.42 -0.37
N SER A 76 -16.41 -11.53 0.14
CA SER A 76 -17.17 -12.76 0.34
C SER A 76 -17.48 -12.94 1.82
N SER A 77 -18.67 -13.47 2.15
CA SER A 77 -19.05 -13.80 3.52
C SER A 77 -18.13 -14.87 4.14
N PHE A 78 -17.53 -15.71 3.30
CA PHE A 78 -16.58 -16.74 3.72
C PHE A 78 -15.34 -16.17 4.43
N MET A 79 -14.90 -14.96 4.07
CA MET A 79 -13.74 -14.30 4.69
C MET A 79 -14.09 -13.39 5.88
N GLN A 80 -15.33 -13.44 6.39
CA GLN A 80 -15.81 -12.63 7.52
C GLN A 80 -15.91 -13.41 8.84
N HIS A 81 -15.11 -14.46 9.01
CA HIS A 81 -15.00 -15.16 10.29
C HIS A 81 -13.80 -14.58 11.03
N GLY A 82 -14.01 -13.41 11.65
CA GLY A 82 -13.11 -12.87 12.65
C GLY A 82 -13.14 -13.72 13.91
#